data_AF-A0A0F9A7D1-F1
#
_entry.id   AF-A0A0F9A7D1-F1
#
_cell.length_a   1.000
_cell.length_b   1.000
_cell.length_c   1.000
_cell.angle_alpha   90.00
_cell.angle_beta   90.00
_cell.angle_gamma   90.00
#
_symmetry.space_group_name_H-M   'P 1'
#
loop_
_entity.id
_entity.type
_entity.pdbx_description
1 polymer ?
#
loop_
_entity_poly.entity_id
_entity_poly.type
_entity_poly.pdbx_seq_one_letter_code
_entity_poly.pdbx_strand_id
1 'polypeptide(L)'
;MGETTKRRKARRGITDKQLKYLFLMPCIALLVFLILYPLIWSAYLSFTDYRAVQGRFRLFPGLVKEKPGIKLIKPNTVGFKNYKDILRNRYIWKHYRTTGKFVIFSVLIQSIIGLGLALLFNREFKGKGIITTMILA
;
A
#
# COMPACT_ATOMS: atom_id res chain seq x y z
N MET A 1 -61.05 10.79 33.33
CA MET A 1 -60.15 9.66 33.64
C MET A 1 -59.08 9.65 32.55
N GLY A 2 -57.84 9.96 32.91
CA GLY A 2 -56.84 10.54 31.99
C GLY A 2 -56.14 9.56 31.05
N GLU A 3 -56.08 9.94 29.76
CA GLU A 3 -55.16 9.36 28.78
C GLU A 3 -53.77 9.96 28.94
N THR A 4 -52.87 9.25 29.62
CA THR A 4 -51.44 9.61 29.64
C THR A 4 -50.78 9.14 28.35
N THR A 5 -50.73 10.01 27.34
CA THR A 5 -49.90 9.82 26.15
C THR A 5 -48.42 9.91 26.55
N LYS A 6 -47.80 8.76 26.83
CA LYS A 6 -46.37 8.63 27.14
C LYS A 6 -45.55 9.05 25.91
N ARG A 7 -45.09 10.32 25.87
CA ARG A 7 -44.07 10.81 24.94
C ARG A 7 -42.82 9.93 25.05
N ARG A 8 -42.64 9.00 24.10
CA ARG A 8 -41.37 8.27 23.93
C ARG A 8 -40.28 9.31 23.63
N LYS A 9 -39.37 9.53 24.59
CA LYS A 9 -38.13 10.30 24.40
C LYS A 9 -37.44 9.77 23.14
N ALA A 10 -37.39 10.59 22.09
CA ALA A 10 -36.54 10.35 20.94
C ALA A 10 -35.11 10.24 21.46
N ARG A 11 -34.57 9.01 21.54
CA ARG A 11 -33.14 8.79 21.74
C ARG A 11 -32.46 9.56 20.63
N ARG A 12 -31.67 10.59 20.96
CA ARG A 12 -30.82 11.29 19.99
C ARG A 12 -29.96 10.21 19.33
N GLY A 13 -30.36 9.81 18.13
CA GLY A 13 -29.67 8.80 17.36
C GLY A 13 -28.27 9.30 17.08
N ILE A 14 -27.30 8.39 17.20
CA ILE A 14 -25.96 8.62 16.67
C ILE A 14 -26.15 9.03 15.21
N THR A 15 -25.60 10.17 14.80
CA THR A 15 -25.78 10.66 13.43
C THR A 15 -25.20 9.62 12.48
N ASP A 16 -25.87 9.31 11.37
CA ASP A 16 -25.43 8.26 10.42
C ASP A 16 -23.95 8.40 10.00
N LYS A 17 -23.43 9.62 9.97
CA LYS A 17 -22.00 9.92 9.74
C LYS A 17 -21.10 9.32 10.83
N GLN A 18 -21.43 9.50 12.10
CA GLN A 18 -20.66 8.97 13.22
C GLN A 18 -20.70 7.44 13.24
N LEU A 19 -21.84 6.85 12.88
CA LEU A 19 -21.97 5.40 12.76
C LEU A 19 -21.10 4.85 11.62
N LYS A 20 -21.09 5.52 10.45
CA LYS A 20 -20.20 5.20 9.33
C LYS A 20 -18.73 5.27 9.73
N TYR A 21 -18.29 6.35 10.40
CA TYR A 21 -16.90 6.46 10.84
C TYR A 21 -16.54 5.41 11.91
N LEU A 22 -17.44 5.12 12.85
CA LEU A 22 -17.20 4.10 13.87
C LEU A 22 -16.95 2.71 13.26
N PHE A 23 -17.66 2.38 12.17
CA PHE A 23 -17.47 1.12 11.45
C PHE A 23 -16.29 1.14 10.47
N LEU A 24 -15.98 2.28 9.86
CA LEU A 24 -14.94 2.38 8.83
C LEU A 24 -13.53 2.65 9.41
N MET A 25 -13.45 3.39 10.52
CA MET A 25 -12.20 3.70 11.20
C MET A 25 -11.35 2.48 11.59
N PRO A 26 -11.88 1.36 12.13
CA PRO A 26 -11.03 0.22 12.47
C PRO A 26 -10.34 -0.39 11.24
N CYS A 27 -11.03 -0.50 10.11
CA CYS A 27 -10.43 -0.99 8.85
C CYS A 27 -9.39 -0.02 8.30
N ILE A 28 -9.69 1.29 8.28
CA ILE A 28 -8.75 2.31 7.79
C ILE A 28 -7.53 2.38 8.70
N ALA A 29 -7.72 2.40 10.03
CA ALA A 29 -6.64 2.43 11.00
C ALA A 29 -5.73 1.21 10.85
N LEU A 30 -6.30 0.02 10.66
CA LEU A 30 -5.54 -1.21 10.44
C LEU A 30 -4.74 -1.13 9.12
N LEU A 31 -5.37 -0.69 8.03
CA LEU A 31 -4.70 -0.55 6.72
C LEU A 31 -3.55 0.45 6.79
N VAL A 32 -3.79 1.62 7.38
CA VAL A 32 -2.77 2.66 7.56
C VAL A 32 -1.64 2.15 8.46
N PHE A 33 -1.96 1.49 9.57
CA PHE A 33 -0.97 0.92 10.47
C PHE A 33 -0.09 -0.12 9.75
N LEU A 34 -0.71 -1.04 9.01
CA LEU A 34 -0.01 -2.11 8.30
C LEU A 34 0.94 -1.56 7.22
N ILE A 35 0.59 -0.45 6.58
CA ILE A 35 1.45 0.19 5.56
C ILE A 35 2.53 1.07 6.20
N LEU A 36 2.15 1.97 7.11
CA LEU A 36 3.06 2.98 7.66
C LEU A 36 4.09 2.37 8.61
N TYR A 37 3.69 1.42 9.45
CA TYR A 37 4.60 0.81 10.43
C TYR A 37 5.86 0.19 9.80
N PRO A 38 5.77 -0.76 8.84
CA PRO A 38 6.96 -1.34 8.22
C PRO A 38 7.74 -0.32 7.38
N LEU A 39 7.06 0.66 6.78
CA LEU A 39 7.71 1.69 5.97
C LEU A 39 8.58 2.61 6.85
N ILE A 40 8.04 3.10 7.96
CA ILE A 40 8.79 3.91 8.93
C ILE A 40 9.98 3.11 9.48
N TRP A 41 9.78 1.84 9.83
CA TRP A 41 10.86 0.99 10.30
C TRP A 41 11.95 0.78 9.23
N SER A 42 11.55 0.53 7.97
CA SER A 42 12.49 0.39 6.87
C SER A 42 13.26 1.67 6.59
N ALA A 43 12.61 2.83 6.71
CA ALA A 43 13.25 4.13 6.57
C ALA A 43 14.21 4.41 7.74
N TYR A 44 13.87 4.04 8.96
CA TYR A 44 14.81 4.14 10.08
C TYR A 44 16.04 3.25 9.85
N LEU A 45 15.82 2.00 9.42
CA LEU A 45 16.92 1.07 9.14
C LEU A 45 17.84 1.54 8.02
N SER A 46 17.33 2.24 7.00
CA SER A 46 18.17 2.69 5.87
C SER A 46 19.22 3.73 6.23
N PHE A 47 19.10 4.42 7.37
CA PHE A 47 20.13 5.31 7.91
C PHE A 47 21.17 4.60 8.79
N THR A 48 21.02 3.29 9.00
CA THR A 48 21.85 2.50 9.88
C THR A 48 22.53 1.37 9.11
N ASP A 49 23.71 0.93 9.55
CA ASP A 49 24.42 -0.21 8.96
C ASP A 49 23.78 -1.50 9.49
N TYR A 50 22.67 -1.87 8.88
CA TYR A 50 21.86 -3.02 9.29
C TYR A 50 22.01 -4.16 8.28
N ARG A 51 22.62 -5.27 8.73
CA ARG A 51 22.71 -6.50 7.94
C ARG A 51 21.42 -7.32 8.16
N ALA A 52 20.54 -7.31 7.16
CA ALA A 52 19.22 -7.96 7.19
C ALA A 52 19.24 -9.46 7.56
N VAL A 53 20.38 -10.15 7.34
CA VAL A 53 20.53 -11.60 7.62
C VAL A 53 20.47 -11.93 9.13
N GLN A 54 20.78 -10.97 10.02
CA GLN A 54 20.66 -11.14 11.47
C GLN A 54 19.43 -10.45 12.07
N GLY A 55 18.73 -9.69 11.24
CA GLY A 55 17.72 -8.74 11.63
C GLY A 55 16.29 -9.21 11.38
N ARG A 56 15.74 -10.08 12.25
CA ARG A 56 14.33 -10.48 12.12
C ARG A 56 13.42 -9.30 12.48
N PHE A 57 12.87 -8.62 11.48
CA PHE A 57 11.74 -7.69 11.64
C PHE A 57 10.61 -8.40 12.39
N ARG A 58 10.16 -7.83 13.51
CA ARG A 58 9.04 -8.35 14.30
C ARG A 58 7.97 -7.27 14.38
N LEU A 59 6.76 -7.62 13.92
CA LEU A 59 5.60 -6.73 14.00
C LEU A 59 5.19 -6.45 15.45
N PHE A 60 5.47 -7.40 16.36
CA PHE A 60 5.18 -7.32 17.78
C PHE A 60 6.45 -7.51 18.62
N PRO A 61 7.30 -6.48 18.77
CA PRO A 61 8.45 -6.54 19.66
C PRO A 61 7.96 -6.79 21.10
N GLY A 62 8.42 -7.88 21.72
CA GLY A 62 8.05 -8.27 23.10
C GLY A 62 7.00 -9.39 23.26
N LEU A 63 6.20 -9.70 22.23
CA LEU A 63 5.23 -10.83 22.30
C LEU A 63 5.83 -12.20 21.93
N VAL A 64 7.03 -12.20 21.34
CA VAL A 64 7.73 -13.41 20.90
C VAL A 64 9.03 -13.51 21.68
N LYS A 65 9.14 -14.50 22.59
CA LYS A 65 10.37 -14.77 23.35
C LYS A 65 11.57 -14.85 22.39
N GLU A 66 12.66 -14.20 22.79
CA GLU A 66 13.91 -14.21 22.05
C GLU A 66 14.41 -15.65 21.89
N LYS A 67 14.75 -16.05 20.66
CA LYS A 67 15.48 -17.31 20.46
C LYS A 67 16.92 -17.07 20.93
N PRO A 68 17.48 -17.93 21.81
CA PRO A 68 18.86 -17.78 22.26
C PRO A 68 19.80 -17.84 21.06
N GLY A 69 20.69 -16.84 20.93
CA GLY A 69 21.66 -16.71 19.83
C GLY A 69 21.44 -15.53 18.88
N ILE A 70 20.31 -14.79 18.98
CA ILE A 70 20.08 -13.59 18.17
C ILE A 70 20.51 -12.35 18.96
N LYS A 71 21.77 -11.94 18.80
CA LYS A 71 22.28 -10.68 19.37
C LYS A 71 21.61 -9.52 18.60
N LEU A 72 20.80 -8.71 19.29
CA LEU A 72 20.24 -7.46 18.74
C LEU A 72 21.39 -6.46 18.60
N ILE A 73 22.16 -6.59 17.52
CA ILE A 73 23.25 -5.67 17.21
C ILE A 73 22.59 -4.32 16.92
N LYS A 74 22.87 -3.32 17.76
CA LYS A 74 22.53 -1.93 17.46
C LYS A 74 23.23 -1.59 16.13
N PRO A 75 22.48 -1.27 15.07
CA PRO A 75 23.12 -0.98 13.80
C PRO A 75 23.89 0.33 13.95
N ASN A 76 25.11 0.34 13.42
CA ASN A 76 25.95 1.52 13.54
C ASN A 76 25.28 2.66 12.77
N THR A 77 25.15 3.85 13.37
CA THR A 77 24.47 4.96 12.70
C THR A 77 25.40 5.55 11.66
N VAL A 78 25.18 5.16 10.40
CA VAL A 78 26.02 5.58 9.25
C VAL A 78 25.42 6.78 8.50
N GLY A 79 24.22 7.22 8.89
CA GLY A 79 23.54 8.39 8.33
C GLY A 79 23.31 8.22 6.83
N PHE A 80 23.81 9.17 6.03
CA PHE A 80 23.61 9.20 4.57
C PHE A 80 24.62 8.38 3.75
N LYS A 81 25.58 7.70 4.39
CA LYS A 81 26.63 6.95 3.67
C LYS A 81 26.04 5.88 2.75
N ASN A 82 25.05 5.13 3.23
CA ASN A 82 24.32 4.10 2.46
C ASN A 82 23.79 4.63 1.12
N TYR A 83 23.19 5.83 1.12
CA TYR A 83 22.65 6.45 -0.09
C TYR A 83 23.77 6.87 -1.05
N LYS A 84 24.85 7.46 -0.54
CA LYS A 84 26.01 7.85 -1.36
C LYS A 84 26.65 6.64 -2.04
N ASP A 85 26.73 5.51 -1.35
CA ASP A 85 27.31 4.28 -1.88
C ASP A 85 26.45 3.67 -2.99
N ILE A 86 25.12 3.63 -2.80
CA ILE A 86 24.17 3.18 -3.82
C ILE A 86 24.23 4.09 -5.06
N LEU A 87 24.23 5.42 -4.86
CA LEU A 87 24.24 6.39 -5.95
C LEU A 87 25.54 6.39 -6.76
N ARG A 88 26.66 5.95 -6.19
CA ARG A 88 27.94 5.84 -6.92
C ARG A 88 28.15 4.45 -7.55
N ASN A 89 27.31 3.47 -7.23
CA ASN A 89 27.48 2.10 -7.68
C ASN A 89 27.01 1.90 -9.13
N ARG A 90 27.96 1.74 -10.06
CA ARG A 90 27.70 1.52 -11.50
C ARG A 90 26.87 0.27 -11.79
N TYR A 91 26.97 -0.77 -10.95
CA TYR A 91 26.20 -2.01 -11.10
C TYR A 91 24.71 -1.77 -10.84
N ILE A 92 24.37 -1.03 -9.77
CA ILE A 92 22.99 -0.65 -9.45
C ILE A 92 22.38 0.20 -10.57
N TRP A 93 23.13 1.19 -11.08
CA TRP A 93 22.68 2.02 -12.20
C TRP A 93 22.47 1.25 -13.50
N LYS A 94 23.25 0.19 -13.74
CA LYS A 94 23.04 -0.68 -14.92
C LYS A 94 21.67 -1.36 -14.84
N HIS A 95 21.32 -1.92 -13.68
CA HIS A 95 20.01 -2.54 -13.45
C HIS A 95 18.86 -1.55 -13.53
N TYR A 96 19.04 -0.38 -12.90
CA TYR A 96 18.03 0.69 -12.93
C TYR A 96 17.68 1.12 -14.36
N ARG A 97 18.68 1.27 -15.24
CA ARG A 97 18.46 1.60 -16.65
C ARG A 97 17.72 0.50 -17.41
N THR A 98 18.04 -0.76 -17.13
CA THR A 98 17.35 -1.90 -17.74
C THR A 98 15.87 -1.91 -17.35
N THR A 99 15.57 -1.87 -16.05
CA THR A 99 14.18 -1.81 -15.55
C THR A 99 13.44 -0.58 -16.07
N GLY A 100 14.08 0.59 -16.08
CA GLY A 100 13.50 1.82 -16.61
C GLY A 100 13.11 1.69 -18.09
N LYS A 101 13.97 1.09 -18.92
CA LYS A 101 13.65 0.81 -20.33
C LYS A 101 12.45 -0.13 -20.47
N PHE A 102 12.39 -1.20 -19.67
CA PHE A 102 11.26 -2.11 -19.67
C PHE A 102 9.94 -1.42 -19.29
N VAL A 103 9.94 -0.64 -18.20
CA VAL A 103 8.75 0.09 -17.74
C VAL A 103 8.28 1.07 -18.80
N ILE A 104 9.17 1.89 -19.36
CA ILE A 104 8.81 2.88 -20.39
C ILE A 104 8.21 2.18 -21.61
N PHE A 105 8.87 1.14 -22.13
CA PHE A 105 8.40 0.43 -23.31
C PHE A 105 7.07 -0.28 -23.06
N SER A 106 6.92 -0.92 -21.91
CA SER A 106 5.70 -1.61 -21.50
C SER A 106 4.52 -0.64 -21.35
N VAL A 107 4.70 0.47 -20.63
CA VAL A 107 3.62 1.45 -20.40
C VAL A 107 3.24 2.15 -21.70
N LEU A 108 4.19 2.47 -22.58
CA LEU A 108 3.90 3.07 -23.88
C LEU A 108 3.04 2.15 -24.75
N ILE A 109 3.43 0.89 -24.91
CA ILE A 109 2.67 -0.08 -25.70
C ILE A 109 1.29 -0.30 -25.09
N GLN A 110 1.21 -0.53 -23.78
CA GLN A 110 -0.05 -0.73 -23.08
C GLN A 110 -0.98 0.48 -23.23
N SER A 111 -0.43 1.70 -23.16
CA SER A 111 -1.21 2.94 -23.31
C SER A 111 -1.70 3.13 -24.74
N ILE A 112 -0.86 2.86 -25.75
CA ILE A 112 -1.26 2.93 -27.17
C ILE A 112 -2.34 1.90 -27.48
N ILE A 113 -2.18 0.66 -27.03
CA ILE A 113 -3.18 -0.40 -27.22
C ILE A 113 -4.47 -0.04 -26.47
N GLY A 114 -4.38 0.35 -25.20
CA GLY A 114 -5.54 0.73 -24.39
C GLY A 114 -6.31 1.92 -24.99
N LEU A 115 -5.59 2.95 -25.44
CA LEU A 115 -6.18 4.10 -26.13
C LEU A 115 -6.78 3.70 -27.49
N GLY A 116 -6.08 2.86 -28.25
CA GLY A 116 -6.56 2.34 -29.54
C GLY A 116 -7.87 1.56 -29.38
N LEU A 117 -7.93 0.67 -28.39
CA LEU A 117 -9.14 -0.07 -28.03
C LEU A 117 -10.25 0.86 -27.56
N ALA A 118 -9.94 1.85 -26.72
CA ALA A 118 -10.91 2.84 -26.25
C ALA A 118 -11.52 3.66 -27.41
N LEU A 119 -10.69 4.13 -28.34
CA LEU A 119 -11.15 4.86 -29.53
C LEU A 119 -11.97 3.97 -30.47
N LEU A 120 -11.58 2.70 -30.62
CA LEU A 120 -12.34 1.73 -31.39
C LEU A 120 -13.74 1.51 -30.77
N PHE A 121 -13.84 1.36 -29.45
CA PHE A 121 -15.12 1.20 -28.74
C PHE A 121 -15.96 2.48 -28.66
N ASN A 122 -15.35 3.65 -28.78
CA ASN A 122 -16.07 4.92 -28.79
C ASN A 122 -16.88 5.12 -30.07
N ARG A 123 -16.54 4.43 -31.17
CA ARG A 123 -17.34 4.46 -32.41
C ARG A 123 -18.39 3.35 -32.40
N GLU A 124 -19.59 3.63 -32.91
CA GLU A 124 -20.58 2.60 -33.19
C GLU A 124 -20.14 1.78 -34.42
N PHE A 125 -19.34 0.73 -34.20
CA PHE A 125 -18.92 -0.18 -35.28
C PHE A 125 -19.77 -1.46 -35.34
N LYS A 126 -19.99 -1.96 -36.56
CA LYS A 126 -20.60 -3.27 -36.81
C LYS A 126 -19.65 -4.36 -36.32
N GLY A 127 -19.91 -4.89 -35.12
CA GLY A 127 -19.04 -5.86 -34.43
C GLY A 127 -18.93 -5.61 -32.91
N LYS A 128 -19.44 -4.47 -32.42
CA LYS A 128 -19.43 -4.10 -31.00
C LYS A 128 -19.93 -5.21 -30.08
N GLY A 129 -21.02 -5.89 -30.48
CA GLY A 129 -21.65 -6.97 -29.71
C GLY A 129 -20.73 -8.14 -29.37
N ILE A 130 -20.00 -8.67 -30.36
CA ILE A 130 -19.09 -9.82 -30.18
C ILE A 130 -17.94 -9.47 -29.24
N ILE A 131 -17.35 -8.29 -29.43
CA ILE A 131 -16.22 -7.86 -28.61
C ILE A 131 -16.67 -7.55 -27.17
N THR A 132 -17.84 -6.94 -26.98
CA THR A 132 -18.39 -6.73 -25.63
C THR A 132 -18.72 -8.05 -24.93
N THR A 133 -19.19 -9.08 -25.65
CA THR A 133 -19.45 -10.40 -25.04
C THR A 133 -18.17 -11.13 -24.65
N MET A 134 -17.08 -11.02 -25.44
CA MET A 134 -15.79 -11.64 -25.10
C MET A 134 -15.06 -10.95 -23.94
N ILE A 135 -15.38 -9.69 -23.65
CA ILE A 135 -14.79 -8.93 -22.53
C ILE A 135 -15.58 -9.10 -21.24
N LEU A 136 -16.91 -9.29 -21.34
CA LEU A 136 -17.80 -9.43 -20.18
C LEU A 136 -17.95 -10.88 -19.69
N ALA A 137 -17.69 -11.86 -20.57
CA ALA A 137 -17.59 -13.28 -20.22
C ALA A 137 -16.20 -13.61 -19.69
#